data_AF-A0A239GH69-F1
#
_entry.id   AF-A0A239GH69-F1
#
_cell.length_a   1.000
_cell.length_b   1.000
_cell.length_c   1.000
_cell.angle_alpha   90.00
_cell.angle_beta   90.00
_cell.angle_gamma   90.00
#
_symmetry.space_group_name_H-M   'P 1'
#
loop_
_entity.id
_entity.type
_entity.pdbx_description
1 polymer ?
#
loop_
_entity_poly.entity_id
_entity_poly.type
_entity_poly.pdbx_seq_one_letter_code
_entity_poly.pdbx_strand_id
1 'polypeptide(L)'
;MAFLTKRLLRIYPVYWVVTLLLVFFYFLSPSLEQAHRGQLDVIWGSLLLLPQEFMVSGIAWTLSYEIIFYLMFALTFFRSPSLFVVTFSLWVVAILTAALLGFKIGVYELDALLNPVIINFAFGCFAAFLYKRYPTIKHWHWPIWSGAALFATSWLLTHQDFIETGGPIRVLCFGLPSALFIYGVLYAPVRVPRLLTHLGDASYSLYLLHGSVLSVLLKLVLKVKADSYLDNFTGSLLLFVFTLLASSIFYLLLEKPLTKTLYNRFAKRESNPPLKKVVPA
;
A
#
# COMPACT_ATOMS: atom_id res chain seq x y z
N MET A 1 -21.55 -3.52 -0.35
CA MET A 1 -21.04 -3.83 1.00
C MET A 1 -19.97 -4.93 1.01
N ALA A 2 -20.20 -6.09 0.38
CA ALA A 2 -19.23 -7.19 0.38
C ALA A 2 -17.79 -6.82 -0.08
N PHE A 3 -17.63 -5.91 -1.05
CA PHE A 3 -16.32 -5.43 -1.50
C PHE A 3 -15.53 -4.74 -0.37
N LEU A 4 -16.15 -3.77 0.29
CA LEU A 4 -15.49 -2.98 1.33
C LEU A 4 -15.12 -3.89 2.51
N THR A 5 -16.03 -4.75 2.93
CA THR A 5 -15.79 -5.71 4.01
C THR A 5 -14.58 -6.60 3.72
N LYS A 6 -14.45 -7.15 2.51
CA LYS A 6 -13.30 -7.99 2.14
C LYS A 6 -11.97 -7.24 2.17
N ARG A 7 -11.96 -5.96 1.79
CA ARG A 7 -10.76 -5.10 1.83
C ARG A 7 -10.40 -4.71 3.26
N LEU A 8 -11.38 -4.29 4.06
CA LEU A 8 -11.16 -3.91 5.46
C LEU A 8 -10.66 -5.09 6.29
N LEU A 9 -11.22 -6.29 6.10
CA LEU A 9 -10.77 -7.51 6.81
C LEU A 9 -9.37 -7.99 6.40
N ARG A 10 -8.87 -7.56 5.24
CA ARG A 10 -7.50 -7.82 4.82
C ARG A 10 -6.52 -6.84 5.47
N ILE A 11 -6.88 -5.55 5.50
CA ILE A 11 -5.98 -4.47 5.91
C ILE A 11 -5.97 -4.29 7.43
N TYR A 12 -7.11 -3.90 8.01
CA TYR A 12 -7.18 -3.43 9.39
C TYR A 12 -6.67 -4.44 10.43
N PRO A 13 -7.00 -5.74 10.40
CA PRO A 13 -6.59 -6.66 11.46
C PRO A 13 -5.07 -6.79 11.61
N VAL A 14 -4.36 -6.95 10.50
CA VAL A 14 -2.90 -7.10 10.52
C VAL A 14 -2.25 -5.75 10.83
N TYR A 15 -2.76 -4.68 10.22
CA TYR A 15 -2.30 -3.33 10.52
C TYR A 15 -2.42 -2.99 12.01
N TRP A 16 -3.54 -3.32 12.66
CA TRP A 16 -3.73 -3.10 14.09
C TRP A 16 -2.73 -3.89 14.92
N VAL A 17 -2.50 -5.17 14.61
CA VAL A 17 -1.49 -5.97 15.32
C VAL A 17 -0.11 -5.30 15.22
N VAL A 18 0.31 -4.89 14.02
CA VAL A 18 1.61 -4.23 13.81
C VAL A 18 1.67 -2.89 14.55
N THR A 19 0.64 -2.06 14.41
CA THR A 19 0.57 -0.74 15.06
C THR A 19 0.60 -0.86 16.58
N LEU A 20 -0.18 -1.78 17.16
CA LEU A 20 -0.19 -2.02 18.61
C LEU A 20 1.17 -2.54 19.10
N LEU A 21 1.84 -3.41 18.34
CA LEU A 21 3.20 -3.85 18.65
C LEU A 21 4.19 -2.67 18.63
N LEU A 22 4.09 -1.77 17.65
CA LEU A 22 4.94 -0.58 17.59
C LEU A 22 4.67 0.39 18.74
N VAL A 23 3.40 0.62 19.10
CA VAL A 23 3.01 1.41 20.28
C VAL A 23 3.59 0.77 21.55
N PHE A 24 3.49 -0.55 21.70
CA PHE A 24 4.05 -1.27 22.84
C PHE A 24 5.57 -1.10 22.95
N PHE A 25 6.31 -1.29 21.85
CA PHE A 25 7.76 -1.10 21.85
C PHE A 25 8.17 0.36 22.09
N TYR A 26 7.37 1.33 21.63
CA TYR A 26 7.60 2.73 21.90
C TYR A 26 7.55 3.02 23.41
N PHE A 27 6.56 2.49 24.14
CA PHE A 27 6.47 2.68 25.60
C PHE A 27 7.59 1.99 26.38
N LEU A 28 8.19 0.91 25.85
CA LEU A 28 9.33 0.24 26.49
C LEU A 28 10.66 0.98 26.32
N SER A 29 10.82 1.73 25.24
CA SER A 29 12.06 2.46 24.92
C SER A 29 11.74 3.80 24.29
N PRO A 30 11.22 4.77 25.07
CA PRO A 30 10.86 6.09 24.55
C PRO A 30 12.11 6.82 24.07
N SER A 31 12.16 7.15 22.78
CA SER A 31 13.16 8.04 22.21
C SER A 31 12.56 9.43 22.00
N LEU A 32 13.29 10.49 22.37
CA LEU A 32 12.85 11.90 22.23
C LEU A 32 12.42 12.23 20.79
N GLU A 33 13.10 11.68 19.78
CA GLU A 33 12.76 11.87 18.36
C GLU A 33 11.41 11.28 17.94
N GLN A 34 10.83 10.38 18.76
CA GLN A 34 9.56 9.72 18.47
C GLN A 34 8.45 10.12 19.44
N ALA A 35 8.65 11.15 20.26
CA ALA A 35 7.72 11.57 21.31
C ALA A 35 6.28 11.77 20.80
N HIS A 36 6.12 12.31 19.59
CA HIS A 36 4.83 12.54 18.93
C HIS A 36 4.05 11.26 18.64
N ARG A 37 4.71 10.10 18.48
CA ARG A 37 4.05 8.81 18.21
C ARG A 37 3.31 8.23 19.41
N GLY A 38 3.61 8.72 20.61
CA GLY A 38 2.94 8.33 21.85
C GLY A 38 1.69 9.14 22.18
N GLN A 39 1.39 10.20 21.41
CA GLN A 39 0.22 11.04 21.65
C GLN A 39 -1.06 10.28 21.27
N LEU A 40 -2.11 10.43 22.08
CA LEU A 40 -3.33 9.64 21.94
C LEU A 40 -4.05 9.93 20.62
N ASP A 41 -4.08 11.18 20.19
CA ASP A 41 -4.60 11.62 18.90
C ASP A 41 -3.88 10.92 17.73
N VAL A 42 -2.54 10.87 17.76
CA VAL A 42 -1.73 10.19 16.72
C VAL A 42 -2.00 8.68 16.69
N ILE A 43 -2.16 8.05 17.85
CA ILE A 43 -2.48 6.62 17.95
C ILE A 43 -3.88 6.34 17.39
N TRP A 44 -4.88 7.14 17.79
CA TRP A 44 -6.25 6.97 17.31
C TRP A 44 -6.38 7.23 15.81
N GLY A 45 -5.77 8.31 15.31
CA GLY A 45 -5.70 8.60 13.88
C GLY A 45 -5.01 7.49 13.10
N SER A 46 -3.92 6.92 13.65
CA SER A 46 -3.21 5.80 13.04
C SER A 46 -4.10 4.56 12.98
N LEU A 47 -4.73 4.16 14.10
CA LEU A 47 -5.60 2.99 14.17
C LEU A 47 -6.78 3.07 13.19
N LEU A 48 -7.30 4.27 12.94
CA LEU A 48 -8.37 4.51 11.98
C LEU A 48 -7.87 4.71 10.54
N LEU A 49 -6.56 4.83 10.33
CA LEU A 49 -5.91 5.20 9.07
C LEU A 49 -6.38 6.57 8.55
N LEU A 50 -6.70 7.51 9.45
CA LEU A 50 -7.03 8.89 9.07
C LEU A 50 -5.77 9.60 8.58
N PRO A 51 -5.82 10.36 7.47
CA PRO A 51 -4.66 11.13 7.03
C PRO A 51 -4.23 12.11 8.11
N GLN A 52 -2.99 11.98 8.58
CA GLN A 52 -2.39 12.85 9.58
C GLN A 52 -0.89 12.96 9.32
N GLU A 53 -0.29 14.04 9.80
CA GLU A 53 1.14 14.34 9.56
C GLU A 53 2.06 13.24 10.10
N PHE A 54 1.75 12.72 11.29
CA PHE A 54 2.54 11.68 11.92
C PHE A 54 1.73 10.40 12.06
N MET A 55 2.31 9.29 11.57
CA MET A 55 1.77 7.95 11.75
C MET A 55 2.68 7.14 12.67
N VAL A 56 2.08 6.24 13.46
CA VAL A 56 2.85 5.30 14.31
C VAL A 56 3.78 4.44 13.44
N SER A 57 3.25 3.88 12.35
CA SER A 57 4.06 3.23 11.32
C SER A 57 4.39 4.24 10.22
N GLY A 58 5.68 4.46 9.97
CA GLY A 58 6.16 5.46 9.00
C GLY A 58 5.76 5.20 7.54
N ILE A 59 5.21 4.02 7.24
CA ILE A 59 4.73 3.65 5.90
C ILE A 59 3.18 3.66 5.84
N ALA A 60 2.49 3.76 6.98
CA ALA A 60 1.03 3.66 7.04
C ALA A 60 0.30 4.78 6.28
N TRP A 61 0.94 5.93 6.04
CA TRP A 61 0.35 7.06 5.33
C TRP A 61 -0.19 6.70 3.95
N THR A 62 0.45 5.78 3.20
CA THR A 62 -0.08 5.32 1.91
C THR A 62 -1.32 4.44 2.02
N LEU A 63 -1.53 3.76 3.15
CA LEU A 63 -2.76 3.00 3.39
C LEU A 63 -3.98 3.91 3.57
N SER A 64 -3.79 5.11 4.15
CA SER A 64 -4.86 6.11 4.24
C SER A 64 -5.43 6.46 2.87
N TYR A 65 -4.58 6.67 1.87
CA TYR A 65 -5.03 6.90 0.49
C TYR A 65 -5.73 5.69 -0.12
N GLU A 66 -5.30 4.47 0.22
CA GLU A 66 -5.98 3.24 -0.20
C GLU A 66 -7.41 3.15 0.36
N ILE A 67 -7.60 3.50 1.64
CA ILE A 67 -8.94 3.54 2.26
C ILE A 67 -9.81 4.63 1.62
N ILE A 68 -9.28 5.84 1.40
CA ILE A 68 -10.01 6.93 0.72
C ILE A 68 -10.45 6.47 -0.68
N PHE A 69 -9.53 5.87 -1.45
CA PHE A 69 -9.86 5.34 -2.77
C PHE A 69 -10.95 4.27 -2.70
N TYR A 70 -10.88 3.32 -1.76
CA TYR A 70 -11.91 2.28 -1.61
C TYR A 70 -13.28 2.84 -1.22
N LEU A 71 -13.33 3.86 -0.37
CA LEU A 71 -14.56 4.54 -0.01
C LEU A 71 -15.17 5.23 -1.23
N MET A 72 -14.38 6.01 -1.97
CA MET A 72 -14.83 6.68 -3.20
C MET A 72 -15.33 5.65 -4.22
N PHE A 73 -14.53 4.61 -4.48
CA PHE A 73 -14.88 3.52 -5.39
C PHE A 73 -16.18 2.85 -4.98
N ALA A 74 -16.34 2.50 -3.70
CA ALA A 74 -17.55 1.84 -3.21
C ALA A 74 -18.81 2.74 -3.30
N LEU A 75 -18.67 4.05 -3.08
CA LEU A 75 -19.80 4.99 -3.12
C LEU A 75 -20.28 5.29 -4.54
N THR A 76 -19.38 5.25 -5.53
CA THR A 76 -19.67 5.68 -6.91
C THR A 76 -19.84 4.49 -7.85
N PHE A 77 -18.91 3.54 -7.85
CA PHE A 77 -18.88 2.43 -8.81
C PHE A 77 -20.08 1.48 -8.67
N PHE A 78 -20.51 1.18 -7.43
CA PHE A 78 -21.68 0.32 -7.20
C PHE A 78 -23.01 1.00 -7.55
N ARG A 79 -23.04 2.34 -7.65
CA ARG A 79 -24.22 3.05 -8.16
C ARG A 79 -24.23 3.04 -9.67
N SER A 80 -23.12 3.44 -10.29
CA SER A 80 -22.92 3.33 -11.73
C SER A 80 -21.43 3.39 -12.08
N PRO A 81 -20.92 2.51 -12.97
CA PRO A 81 -19.57 2.64 -13.50
C PRO A 81 -19.31 3.99 -14.18
N SER A 82 -20.31 4.60 -14.83
CA SER A 82 -20.15 5.92 -15.46
C SER A 82 -19.97 7.02 -14.41
N LEU A 83 -20.69 6.93 -13.29
CA LEU A 83 -20.55 7.88 -12.18
C LEU A 83 -19.14 7.82 -11.59
N PHE A 84 -18.58 6.62 -11.41
CA PHE A 84 -17.19 6.45 -10.98
C PHE A 84 -16.21 7.12 -11.94
N VAL A 85 -16.34 6.88 -13.26
CA VAL A 85 -15.43 7.48 -14.25
C VAL A 85 -15.51 9.00 -14.20
N VAL A 86 -16.71 9.58 -14.17
CA VAL A 86 -16.89 11.05 -14.12
C VAL A 86 -16.32 11.62 -12.83
N THR A 87 -16.74 11.11 -11.67
CA THR A 87 -16.30 11.61 -10.36
C THR A 87 -14.81 11.45 -10.15
N PHE A 88 -14.23 10.31 -10.54
CA PHE A 88 -12.80 10.08 -10.39
C PHE A 88 -11.97 10.92 -11.36
N SER A 89 -12.44 11.12 -12.59
CA SER A 89 -11.77 12.00 -13.55
C SER A 89 -11.77 13.45 -13.07
N LEU A 90 -12.90 13.94 -12.55
CA LEU A 90 -12.97 15.27 -11.94
C LEU A 90 -12.02 15.39 -10.74
N TRP A 91 -11.90 14.34 -9.93
CA TRP A 91 -10.98 14.34 -8.80
C TRP A 91 -9.51 14.37 -9.24
N VAL A 92 -9.13 13.59 -10.26
CA VAL A 92 -7.78 13.63 -10.85
C VAL A 92 -7.48 15.02 -11.43
N VAL A 93 -8.42 15.63 -12.14
CA VAL A 93 -8.26 17.01 -12.64
C VAL A 93 -8.08 18.00 -11.49
N ALA A 94 -8.85 17.88 -10.41
CA ALA A 94 -8.69 18.73 -9.23
C ALA A 94 -7.31 18.58 -8.58
N ILE A 95 -6.80 17.33 -8.45
CA ILE A 95 -5.46 17.05 -7.92
C ILE A 95 -4.38 17.68 -8.80
N LEU A 96 -4.46 17.49 -10.12
CA LEU A 96 -3.48 18.05 -11.07
C LEU A 96 -3.50 19.58 -11.04
N THR A 97 -4.68 20.20 -11.04
CA THR A 97 -4.81 21.66 -10.95
C THR A 97 -4.26 22.18 -9.63
N ALA A 98 -4.57 21.54 -8.49
CA ALA A 98 -4.03 21.94 -7.19
C ALA A 98 -2.50 21.82 -7.15
N ALA A 99 -1.96 20.74 -7.71
CA ALA A 99 -0.52 20.51 -7.75
C ALA A 99 0.21 21.51 -8.68
N LEU A 100 -0.38 21.86 -9.83
CA LEU A 100 0.19 22.85 -10.75
C LEU A 100 0.17 24.27 -10.18
N LEU A 101 -0.89 24.62 -9.43
CA LEU A 101 -1.02 25.94 -8.82
C LEU A 101 -0.31 26.05 -7.45
N GLY A 102 0.27 24.96 -6.94
CA GLY A 102 0.81 24.91 -5.58
C GLY A 102 -0.26 25.15 -4.50
N PHE A 103 -1.54 24.90 -4.82
CA PHE A 103 -2.66 25.17 -3.94
C PHE A 103 -2.71 24.14 -2.80
N LYS A 104 -2.85 24.65 -1.58
CA LYS A 104 -3.11 23.87 -0.36
C LYS A 104 -4.27 24.50 0.39
N ILE A 105 -5.12 23.67 0.97
CA ILE A 105 -6.24 24.08 1.81
C ILE A 105 -5.71 24.53 3.18
N GLY A 106 -4.60 23.95 3.66
CA GLY A 106 -4.01 24.27 4.96
C GLY A 106 -4.54 23.41 6.10
N VAL A 107 -5.31 22.36 5.78
CA VAL A 107 -5.81 21.35 6.71
C VAL A 107 -5.34 20.00 6.18
N TYR A 108 -4.54 19.26 6.97
CA TYR A 108 -3.82 18.07 6.50
C TYR A 108 -4.77 17.01 5.91
N GLU A 109 -5.90 16.77 6.56
CA GLU A 109 -6.91 15.79 6.17
C GLU A 109 -7.52 16.11 4.80
N LEU A 110 -7.69 17.40 4.51
CA LEU A 110 -8.24 17.88 3.24
C LEU A 110 -7.16 17.94 2.16
N ASP A 111 -5.94 18.34 2.52
CA ASP A 111 -4.78 18.31 1.63
C ASP A 111 -4.44 16.88 1.19
N ALA A 112 -4.72 15.88 2.05
CA ALA A 112 -4.62 14.47 1.69
C ALA A 112 -5.54 14.09 0.53
N LEU A 113 -6.73 14.70 0.40
CA LEU A 113 -7.62 14.46 -0.74
C LEU A 113 -7.07 15.02 -2.06
N LEU A 114 -6.16 16.00 -1.99
CA LEU A 114 -5.49 16.59 -3.14
C LEU A 114 -4.10 15.98 -3.39
N ASN A 115 -3.74 14.90 -2.67
CA ASN A 115 -2.42 14.31 -2.79
C ASN A 115 -2.23 13.59 -4.15
N PRO A 116 -1.15 13.86 -4.91
CA PRO A 116 -0.88 13.22 -6.19
C PRO A 116 -0.81 11.68 -6.14
N VAL A 117 -0.51 11.07 -4.99
CA VAL A 117 -0.45 9.60 -4.83
C VAL A 117 -1.74 8.92 -5.28
N ILE A 118 -2.89 9.59 -5.14
CA ILE A 118 -4.19 9.08 -5.58
C ILE A 118 -4.23 8.78 -7.08
N ILE A 119 -3.44 9.49 -7.90
CA ILE A 119 -3.36 9.28 -9.36
C ILE A 119 -2.82 7.88 -9.70
N ASN A 120 -2.02 7.26 -8.83
CA ASN A 120 -1.56 5.87 -9.05
C ASN A 120 -2.74 4.89 -9.17
N PHE A 121 -3.83 5.11 -8.43
CA PHE A 121 -5.03 4.29 -8.55
C PHE A 121 -5.71 4.51 -9.91
N ALA A 122 -5.64 5.72 -10.48
CA ALA A 122 -6.13 6.00 -11.83
C ALA A 122 -5.34 5.24 -12.89
N PHE A 123 -4.01 5.16 -12.77
CA PHE A 123 -3.19 4.32 -13.65
C PHE A 123 -3.57 2.84 -13.56
N GLY A 124 -3.79 2.33 -12.35
CA GLY A 124 -4.25 0.96 -12.14
C GLY A 124 -5.63 0.68 -12.76
N CYS A 125 -6.59 1.60 -12.57
CA CYS A 125 -7.92 1.52 -13.18
C CYS A 125 -7.84 1.56 -14.72
N PHE A 126 -6.99 2.43 -15.27
CA PHE A 126 -6.80 2.54 -16.72
C PHE A 126 -6.16 1.28 -17.31
N ALA A 127 -5.14 0.73 -16.66
CA ALA A 127 -4.54 -0.54 -17.06
C ALA A 127 -5.58 -1.68 -17.06
N ALA A 128 -6.43 -1.76 -16.02
CA ALA A 128 -7.51 -2.74 -15.95
C ALA A 128 -8.59 -2.54 -17.03
N PHE A 129 -8.91 -1.28 -17.37
CA PHE A 129 -9.82 -0.96 -18.46
C PHE A 129 -9.27 -1.41 -19.82
N LEU A 130 -8.00 -1.09 -20.11
CA LEU A 130 -7.33 -1.53 -21.34
C LEU A 130 -7.29 -3.05 -21.43
N TYR A 131 -6.97 -3.74 -20.33
CA TYR A 131 -6.95 -5.19 -20.28
C TYR A 131 -8.30 -5.82 -20.63
N LYS A 132 -9.40 -5.25 -20.11
CA LYS A 132 -10.76 -5.70 -20.46
C LYS A 132 -11.16 -5.37 -21.90
N ARG A 133 -10.70 -4.24 -22.44
CA ARG A 133 -11.04 -3.79 -23.79
C ARG A 133 -10.28 -4.58 -24.86
N TYR A 134 -9.03 -4.93 -24.58
CA TYR A 134 -8.15 -5.65 -25.50
C TYR A 134 -7.69 -6.96 -24.85
N PRO A 135 -8.44 -8.06 -24.98
CA PRO A 135 -8.13 -9.32 -24.30
C PRO A 135 -6.79 -9.95 -24.70
N THR A 136 -6.24 -9.58 -25.85
CA THR A 136 -4.93 -10.03 -26.32
C THR A 136 -4.18 -8.87 -26.99
N ILE A 137 -2.85 -8.89 -26.87
CA ILE A 137 -1.95 -7.98 -27.59
C ILE A 137 -0.76 -8.78 -28.14
N LYS A 138 -0.40 -8.54 -29.41
CA LYS A 138 0.70 -9.26 -30.07
C LYS A 138 2.05 -8.99 -29.43
N HIS A 139 2.29 -7.75 -29.00
CA HIS A 139 3.58 -7.29 -28.50
C HIS A 139 3.55 -6.95 -27.00
N TRP A 140 3.14 -7.91 -26.18
CA TRP A 140 3.05 -7.75 -24.72
C TRP A 140 4.38 -7.41 -24.03
N HIS A 141 5.51 -7.73 -24.65
CA HIS A 141 6.85 -7.45 -24.12
C HIS A 141 7.21 -5.95 -24.21
N TRP A 142 6.66 -5.19 -25.17
CA TRP A 142 6.98 -3.77 -25.32
C TRP A 142 6.59 -2.95 -24.08
N PRO A 143 5.35 -3.05 -23.53
CA PRO A 143 5.00 -2.40 -22.27
C PRO A 143 5.86 -2.79 -21.08
N ILE A 144 6.33 -4.04 -21.02
CA ILE A 144 7.21 -4.52 -19.94
C ILE A 144 8.57 -3.82 -20.04
N TRP A 145 9.23 -3.89 -21.20
CA TRP A 145 10.56 -3.32 -21.39
C TRP A 145 10.53 -1.79 -21.32
N SER A 146 9.52 -1.14 -21.90
CA SER A 146 9.38 0.31 -21.79
C SER A 146 9.07 0.75 -20.36
N GLY A 147 8.18 0.04 -19.65
CA GLY A 147 7.89 0.28 -18.25
C GLY A 147 9.14 0.10 -17.37
N ALA A 148 9.88 -0.99 -17.54
CA ALA A 148 11.11 -1.24 -16.80
C ALA A 148 12.20 -0.20 -17.08
N ALA A 149 12.40 0.16 -18.35
CA ALA A 149 13.37 1.17 -18.76
C ALA A 149 13.01 2.55 -18.19
N LEU A 150 11.75 2.98 -18.32
CA LEU A 150 11.30 4.26 -17.78
C LEU A 150 11.38 4.32 -16.25
N PHE A 151 11.09 3.20 -15.56
CA PHE A 151 11.24 3.11 -14.11
C PHE A 151 12.71 3.23 -13.69
N ALA A 152 13.61 2.52 -14.36
CA ALA A 152 15.05 2.60 -14.11
C ALA A 152 15.60 4.01 -14.40
N THR A 153 15.18 4.64 -15.48
CA THR A 153 15.54 6.03 -15.79
C THR A 153 15.03 6.98 -14.70
N SER A 154 13.78 6.83 -14.25
CA SER A 154 13.23 7.65 -13.17
C SER A 154 14.01 7.48 -11.87
N TRP A 155 14.42 6.26 -11.54
CA TRP A 155 15.29 5.99 -10.40
C TRP A 155 16.65 6.71 -10.50
N LEU A 156 17.30 6.63 -11.66
CA LEU A 156 18.58 7.31 -11.92
C LEU A 156 18.46 8.83 -11.81
N LEU A 157 17.38 9.40 -12.37
CA LEU A 157 17.13 10.84 -12.30
C LEU A 157 16.84 11.31 -10.87
N THR A 158 16.17 10.50 -10.04
CA THR A 158 16.00 10.80 -8.62
C THR A 158 17.34 10.79 -7.87
N HIS A 159 18.28 9.90 -8.21
CA HIS A 159 19.61 9.86 -7.58
C HIS A 159 20.49 11.07 -7.92
N GLN A 160 20.15 11.77 -9.00
CA GLN A 160 20.83 12.98 -9.46
C GLN A 160 20.07 14.25 -9.08
N ASP A 161 19.12 14.15 -8.15
CA ASP A 161 18.26 15.25 -7.67
C ASP A 161 17.42 15.95 -8.75
N PHE A 162 17.26 15.34 -9.93
CA PHE A 162 16.41 15.88 -11.02
C PHE A 162 14.91 15.67 -10.78
N ILE A 163 14.54 14.74 -9.91
CA ILE A 163 13.14 14.43 -9.57
C ILE A 163 12.95 14.59 -8.07
N GLU A 164 12.15 15.59 -7.68
CA GLU A 164 11.76 15.78 -6.29
C GLU A 164 11.03 14.55 -5.73
N THR A 165 11.40 14.14 -4.52
CA THR A 165 10.95 12.91 -3.87
C THR A 165 9.49 12.92 -3.41
N GLY A 166 8.78 14.06 -3.49
CA GLY A 166 7.40 14.22 -3.01
C GLY A 166 6.40 14.84 -4.00
N GLY A 167 6.84 15.27 -5.19
CA GLY A 167 6.00 16.04 -6.11
C GLY A 167 5.06 15.23 -7.01
N PRO A 168 4.11 15.89 -7.70
CA PRO A 168 3.26 15.26 -8.71
C PRO A 168 4.07 14.61 -9.85
N ILE A 169 5.23 15.19 -10.18
CA ILE A 169 6.16 14.67 -11.19
C ILE A 169 6.64 13.26 -10.82
N ARG A 170 6.90 12.99 -9.54
CA ARG A 170 7.30 11.66 -9.06
C ARG A 170 6.21 10.62 -9.35
N VAL A 171 4.95 10.98 -9.16
CA VAL A 171 3.83 10.06 -9.42
C VAL A 171 3.77 9.71 -10.91
N LEU A 172 4.04 10.66 -11.80
CA LEU A 172 4.13 10.37 -13.23
C LEU A 172 5.35 9.49 -13.53
N CYS A 173 6.52 9.83 -13.01
CA CYS A 173 7.77 9.12 -13.27
C CYS A 173 7.81 7.69 -12.74
N PHE A 174 7.16 7.39 -11.61
CA PHE A 174 7.14 6.02 -11.06
C PHE A 174 5.81 5.30 -11.29
N GLY A 175 4.69 6.00 -11.20
CA GLY A 175 3.35 5.42 -11.33
C GLY A 175 3.03 4.96 -12.75
N LEU A 176 3.29 5.80 -13.76
CA LEU A 176 3.01 5.43 -15.16
C LEU A 176 3.90 4.26 -15.63
N PRO A 177 5.23 4.26 -15.39
CA PRO A 177 6.06 3.10 -15.74
C PRO A 177 5.67 1.82 -15.03
N SER A 178 5.29 1.89 -13.74
CA SER A 178 4.78 0.73 -13.00
C SER A 178 3.48 0.19 -13.62
N ALA A 179 2.56 1.07 -14.02
CA ALA A 179 1.31 0.66 -14.66
C ALA A 179 1.54 0.05 -16.05
N LEU A 180 2.47 0.59 -16.84
CA LEU A 180 2.88 0.01 -18.13
C LEU A 180 3.49 -1.38 -17.96
N PHE A 181 4.37 -1.53 -16.97
CA PHE A 181 4.98 -2.81 -16.64
C PHE A 181 3.92 -3.85 -16.25
N ILE A 182 3.03 -3.50 -15.31
CA ILE A 182 1.92 -4.37 -14.88
C ILE A 182 1.02 -4.71 -16.07
N TYR A 183 0.67 -3.74 -16.91
CA TYR A 183 -0.16 -3.95 -18.09
C TYR A 183 0.44 -4.99 -19.03
N GLY A 184 1.74 -4.93 -19.32
CA GLY A 184 2.42 -5.94 -20.13
C GLY A 184 2.45 -7.33 -19.48
N VAL A 185 2.68 -7.39 -18.16
CA VAL A 185 2.69 -8.63 -17.39
C VAL A 185 1.34 -9.35 -17.43
N LEU A 186 0.21 -8.62 -17.49
CA LEU A 186 -1.13 -9.23 -17.58
C LEU A 186 -1.31 -10.14 -18.81
N TYR A 187 -0.55 -9.93 -19.89
CA TYR A 187 -0.59 -10.74 -21.11
C TYR A 187 0.59 -11.71 -21.24
N ALA A 188 1.57 -11.61 -20.35
CA ALA A 188 2.77 -12.41 -20.44
C ALA A 188 2.42 -13.88 -20.17
N PRO A 189 2.78 -14.83 -21.07
CA PRO A 189 2.51 -16.26 -20.87
C PRO A 189 3.55 -16.88 -19.92
N VAL A 190 3.70 -16.30 -18.72
CA VAL A 190 4.74 -16.66 -17.76
C VAL A 190 4.14 -17.44 -16.61
N ARG A 191 4.73 -18.61 -16.32
CA ARG A 191 4.44 -19.32 -15.07
C ARG A 191 5.23 -18.67 -13.94
N VAL A 192 4.53 -18.06 -12.99
CA VAL A 192 5.15 -17.43 -11.83
C VAL A 192 5.72 -18.52 -10.90
N PRO A 193 7.02 -18.49 -10.58
CA PRO A 193 7.63 -19.42 -9.63
C PRO A 193 6.99 -19.34 -8.24
N ARG A 194 6.97 -20.46 -7.52
CA ARG A 194 6.37 -20.56 -6.17
C ARG A 194 6.92 -19.52 -5.19
N LEU A 195 8.22 -19.21 -5.29
CA LEU A 195 8.86 -18.20 -4.45
C LEU A 195 8.27 -16.80 -4.71
N LEU A 196 8.12 -16.39 -5.97
CA LEU A 196 7.54 -15.09 -6.31
C LEU A 196 6.05 -15.03 -5.94
N THR A 197 5.31 -16.13 -6.08
CA THR A 197 3.94 -16.21 -5.57
C THR A 197 3.88 -16.03 -4.06
N HIS A 198 4.76 -16.69 -3.31
CA HIS A 198 4.82 -16.56 -1.86
C HIS A 198 5.16 -15.13 -1.41
N LEU A 199 6.16 -14.49 -2.05
CA LEU A 199 6.51 -13.10 -1.76
C LEU A 199 5.38 -12.14 -2.12
N GLY A 200 4.65 -12.41 -3.21
CA GLY A 200 3.44 -11.68 -3.58
C GLY A 200 2.33 -11.83 -2.55
N ASP A 201 2.09 -13.04 -2.04
CA ASP A 201 1.11 -13.29 -0.99
C ASP A 201 1.50 -12.61 0.34
N ALA A 202 2.80 -12.59 0.67
CA ALA A 202 3.36 -11.95 1.85
C ALA A 202 3.62 -10.44 1.69
N SER A 203 3.30 -9.86 0.53
CA SER A 203 3.63 -8.46 0.19
C SER A 203 3.08 -7.44 1.18
N TYR A 204 1.95 -7.73 1.80
CA TYR A 204 1.35 -6.83 2.79
C TYR A 204 2.11 -6.82 4.12
N SER A 205 2.46 -7.98 4.67
CA SER A 205 3.38 -8.09 5.81
C SER A 205 4.73 -7.44 5.53
N LEU A 206 5.31 -7.70 4.35
CA LEU A 206 6.56 -7.07 3.90
C LEU A 206 6.45 -5.54 3.89
N TYR A 207 5.39 -5.01 3.31
CA TYR A 207 5.12 -3.58 3.28
C TYR A 207 4.99 -2.98 4.68
N LEU A 208 4.30 -3.64 5.61
CA LEU A 208 4.11 -3.11 6.97
C LEU A 208 5.37 -3.18 7.83
N LEU A 209 6.19 -4.22 7.64
CA LEU A 209 7.26 -4.55 8.58
C LEU A 209 8.65 -4.13 8.11
N HIS A 210 8.88 -3.93 6.81
CA HIS A 210 10.25 -3.73 6.31
C HIS A 210 11.01 -2.62 7.04
N GLY A 211 10.40 -1.45 7.28
CA GLY A 211 11.05 -0.35 7.98
C GLY A 211 11.35 -0.65 9.45
N SER A 212 10.42 -1.33 10.15
CA SER A 212 10.58 -1.71 11.56
C SER A 212 11.60 -2.83 11.74
N VAL A 213 11.54 -3.86 10.89
CA VAL A 213 12.51 -4.95 10.87
C VAL A 213 13.91 -4.43 10.54
N LEU A 214 14.03 -3.58 9.52
CA LEU A 214 15.31 -2.97 9.16
C LEU A 214 15.87 -2.14 10.33
N SER A 215 15.04 -1.34 11.00
CA SER A 215 15.43 -0.58 12.20
C SER A 215 15.99 -1.49 13.30
N VAL A 216 15.36 -2.64 13.55
CA VAL A 216 15.83 -3.60 14.56
C VAL A 216 17.14 -4.26 14.11
N LEU A 217 17.23 -4.70 12.85
CA LEU A 217 18.44 -5.33 12.31
C LEU A 217 19.63 -4.38 12.34
N LEU A 218 19.44 -3.10 11.98
CA LEU A 218 20.50 -2.08 12.06
C LEU A 218 21.00 -1.90 13.50
N LYS A 219 20.09 -1.78 14.48
CA LYS A 219 20.47 -1.71 15.90
C LYS A 219 21.22 -2.94 16.37
N LEU A 220 20.85 -4.14 15.90
CA LEU A 220 21.55 -5.38 16.21
C LEU A 220 22.96 -5.40 15.62
N VAL A 221 23.13 -5.01 14.35
CA VAL A 221 24.45 -4.91 13.68
C VAL A 221 25.38 -3.96 14.44
N LEU A 222 24.89 -2.78 14.83
CA LEU A 222 25.65 -1.82 15.62
C LEU A 222 25.99 -2.38 17.01
N LYS A 223 25.06 -3.09 17.66
CA LYS A 223 25.28 -3.70 18.98
C LYS A 223 26.37 -4.78 18.96
N VAL A 224 26.47 -5.56 17.89
CA VAL A 224 27.50 -6.60 17.74
C VAL A 224 28.80 -6.07 17.10
N LYS A 225 28.90 -4.74 16.88
CA LYS A 225 30.07 -4.08 16.26
C LYS A 225 30.43 -4.65 14.88
N ALA A 226 29.39 -4.96 14.09
CA ALA A 226 29.51 -5.42 12.70
C ALA A 226 29.19 -4.29 11.70
N ASP A 227 29.44 -3.04 12.09
CA ASP A 227 29.20 -1.83 11.30
C ASP A 227 29.92 -1.83 9.95
N SER A 228 31.08 -2.49 9.84
CA SER A 228 31.79 -2.72 8.57
C SER A 228 30.97 -3.40 7.47
N TYR A 229 29.87 -4.09 7.82
CA TYR A 229 28.96 -4.67 6.83
C TYR A 229 27.91 -3.67 6.32
N LEU A 230 27.65 -2.57 7.03
CA LEU A 230 26.61 -1.61 6.64
C LEU A 230 26.96 -0.85 5.35
N ASP A 231 28.26 -0.61 5.14
CA ASP A 231 28.74 0.19 4.00
C ASP A 231 29.04 -0.64 2.74
N ASN A 232 28.76 -1.95 2.76
CA ASN A 232 29.05 -2.84 1.65
C ASN A 232 27.81 -3.55 1.09
N PHE A 233 27.94 -4.00 -0.16
CA PHE A 233 26.87 -4.72 -0.86
C PHE A 233 26.42 -5.97 -0.10
N THR A 234 27.37 -6.68 0.52
CA THR A 234 27.09 -7.91 1.26
C THR A 234 26.16 -7.67 2.45
N GLY A 235 26.42 -6.67 3.29
CA GLY A 235 25.55 -6.37 4.42
C GLY A 235 24.20 -5.80 3.97
N SER A 236 24.17 -4.97 2.91
CA SER A 236 22.91 -4.53 2.31
C SER A 236 22.06 -5.71 1.82
N LEU A 237 22.68 -6.70 1.14
CA LEU A 237 22.03 -7.92 0.69
C LEU A 237 21.54 -8.77 1.86
N LEU A 238 22.35 -8.92 2.91
CA LEU A 238 21.95 -9.66 4.12
C LEU A 238 20.77 -8.99 4.81
N LEU A 239 20.80 -7.67 5.02
CA LEU A 239 19.68 -6.92 5.60
C LEU A 239 18.41 -7.08 4.76
N PHE A 240 18.51 -7.02 3.44
CA PHE A 240 17.40 -7.29 2.53
C PHE A 240 16.84 -8.70 2.72
N VAL A 241 17.69 -9.72 2.68
CA VAL A 241 17.29 -11.13 2.85
C VAL A 241 16.66 -11.37 4.22
N PHE A 242 17.26 -10.88 5.31
CA PHE A 242 16.69 -11.02 6.65
C PHE A 242 15.35 -10.28 6.79
N THR A 243 15.20 -9.12 6.15
CA THR A 243 13.93 -8.39 6.12
C THR A 243 12.84 -9.18 5.39
N LEU A 244 13.19 -9.80 4.25
CA LEU A 244 12.28 -10.69 3.53
C LEU A 244 11.86 -11.88 4.41
N LEU A 245 12.84 -12.56 5.02
CA LEU A 245 12.59 -13.74 5.85
C LEU A 245 11.72 -13.42 7.07
N ALA A 246 12.05 -12.37 7.83
CA ALA A 246 11.28 -11.97 9.00
C ALA A 246 9.82 -11.62 8.64
N SER A 247 9.63 -10.89 7.54
CA SER A 247 8.29 -10.53 7.07
C SER A 247 7.51 -11.73 6.52
N SER A 248 8.17 -12.66 5.83
CA SER A 248 7.58 -13.94 5.40
C SER A 248 7.18 -14.83 6.57
N ILE A 249 8.00 -14.88 7.63
CA ILE A 249 7.67 -15.61 8.87
C ILE A 249 6.43 -14.98 9.53
N PHE A 250 6.40 -13.65 9.67
CA PHE A 250 5.23 -12.95 10.19
C PHE A 250 3.97 -13.23 9.34
N TYR A 251 4.10 -13.22 8.02
CA TYR A 251 3.01 -13.54 7.12
C TYR A 251 2.43 -14.94 7.40
N LEU A 252 3.29 -15.95 7.53
CA LEU A 252 2.86 -17.33 7.74
C LEU A 252 2.25 -17.55 9.12
N LEU A 253 2.80 -16.91 10.16
CA LEU A 253 2.41 -17.12 11.55
C LEU A 253 1.24 -16.24 12.00
N LEU A 254 1.08 -15.04 11.44
CA LEU A 254 0.09 -14.06 11.90
C LEU A 254 -0.88 -13.64 10.80
N GLU A 255 -0.41 -13.03 9.71
CA GLU A 255 -1.32 -12.50 8.66
C GLU A 255 -2.21 -13.61 8.08
N LYS A 256 -1.60 -14.66 7.53
CA LYS A 256 -2.32 -15.75 6.85
C LYS A 256 -3.38 -16.42 7.74
N PRO A 257 -3.08 -16.86 8.97
CA PRO A 257 -4.09 -17.47 9.84
C PRO A 257 -5.16 -16.47 10.29
N LEU A 258 -4.80 -15.21 10.56
CA LEU A 258 -5.74 -14.18 10.98
C LEU A 258 -6.75 -13.87 9.87
N THR A 259 -6.27 -13.59 8.66
CA THR A 259 -7.13 -13.30 7.51
C THR A 259 -8.01 -14.50 7.15
N LYS A 260 -7.48 -15.73 7.18
CA LYS A 260 -8.27 -16.95 6.93
C LYS A 260 -9.38 -17.13 7.96
N THR A 261 -9.08 -16.94 9.24
CA THR A 261 -10.06 -17.10 10.33
C THR A 261 -11.19 -16.07 10.24
N LEU A 262 -10.84 -14.81 10.01
CA LEU A 262 -11.82 -13.74 9.85
C LEU A 262 -12.66 -13.95 8.60
N TYR A 263 -12.05 -14.26 7.46
CA TYR A 263 -12.78 -14.51 6.22
C TYR A 263 -13.80 -15.66 6.37
N ASN A 264 -13.40 -16.78 6.98
CA ASN A 264 -14.30 -17.92 7.20
C ASN A 264 -15.48 -17.58 8.11
N ARG A 265 -15.27 -16.77 9.16
CA ARG A 265 -16.35 -16.32 10.06
C ARG A 265 -17.35 -15.41 9.35
N PHE A 266 -16.86 -14.51 8.48
CA PHE A 266 -17.72 -13.62 7.71
C PHE A 266 -18.46 -14.35 6.57
N ALA A 267 -17.79 -15.23 5.83
CA ALA A 267 -18.40 -16.01 4.76
C ALA A 267 -19.52 -16.95 5.29
N LYS A 268 -19.30 -17.59 6.44
CA LYS A 268 -20.31 -18.44 7.09
C LYS A 268 -21.54 -17.66 7.59
N ARG A 269 -21.40 -16.35 7.83
CA ARG A 269 -22.48 -15.46 8.25
C ARG A 269 -23.33 -14.98 7.07
N GLU A 270 -22.75 -14.82 5.88
CA GLU A 270 -23.51 -14.52 4.65
C GLU A 270 -24.32 -15.73 4.15
N SER A 271 -23.85 -16.97 4.41
CA SER A 271 -24.55 -18.19 3.98
C SER A 271 -25.67 -18.66 4.92
N ASN A 272 -25.76 -18.14 6.16
CA ASN A 272 -26.81 -18.46 7.13
C ASN A 272 -27.62 -17.19 7.46
N PRO A 273 -28.64 -16.82 6.67
CA PRO A 273 -29.58 -15.79 7.10
C PRO A 273 -30.32 -16.27 8.37
N PRO A 274 -30.64 -15.38 9.32
CA PRO A 274 -31.43 -15.77 10.48
C PRO A 274 -32.78 -16.29 9.98
N LEU A 275 -33.13 -17.52 10.36
CA LEU A 275 -34.45 -18.09 10.17
C LEU A 275 -35.47 -17.05 10.63
N LYS A 276 -36.25 -16.49 9.69
CA LYS A 276 -37.45 -15.73 10.04
C LYS A 276 -38.26 -16.65 10.95
N LYS A 277 -38.38 -16.30 12.22
CA LYS A 277 -39.38 -16.90 13.12
C LYS A 277 -40.73 -16.67 12.46
N VAL A 278 -41.27 -17.71 11.83
CA VAL A 278 -42.68 -17.77 11.47
C VAL A 278 -43.41 -17.71 12.80
N VAL A 279 -44.06 -16.58 13.07
CA VAL A 279 -45.00 -16.45 14.19
C VAL A 279 -46.23 -17.25 13.77
N PRO A 280 -46.59 -18.34 14.47
CA PRO A 280 -47.86 -19.01 14.21
C PRO A 280 -49.01 -18.09 14.66
N ALA A 281 -50.02 -18.01 13.80
CA ALA A 281 -51.26 -17.29 14.02
C ALA A 281 -52.09 -17.87 15.17
#